data_AF-A0A2T7U074-F1
#
_entry.id   AF-A0A2T7U074-F1
#
_cell.length_a   1.000
_cell.length_b   1.000
_cell.length_c   1.000
_cell.angle_alpha   90.00
_cell.angle_beta   90.00
_cell.angle_gamma   90.00
#
_symmetry.space_group_name_H-M   'P 1'
#
loop_
_entity.id
_entity.type
_entity.pdbx_description
1 polymer ?
#
loop_
_entity_poly.entity_id
_entity_poly.type
_entity_poly.pdbx_seq_one_letter_code
_entity_poly.pdbx_strand_id
1 'polypeptide(L)'
;MKAGAPNTLVDRVLQDPDNDLIQMVCAFQETPDAVWHIDRHVLDPTEPVIVDPAFLLSACAAGLSLLRKWSSQRAVLADQGIVISEPYLIIDDEWLAAEPKAPPPHVYICITAGEEELSVGHEPDHRNKLVFPAPVAELLTENETFYRISGVFEDEPGAWLIKIKKAPVS
;
A
#
# COMPACT_ATOMS: atom_id res chain seq x y z
N MET A 1 23.89 26.36 -12.48
CA MET A 1 23.59 25.09 -11.80
C MET A 1 22.19 25.21 -11.22
N LYS A 2 21.21 24.48 -11.75
CA LYS A 2 19.87 24.44 -11.15
C LYS A 2 19.95 23.52 -9.94
N ALA A 3 19.67 24.05 -8.75
CA ALA A 3 19.38 23.22 -7.59
C ALA A 3 18.17 22.35 -7.97
N GLY A 4 18.35 21.03 -8.08
CA GLY A 4 17.23 20.11 -8.19
C GLY A 4 16.36 20.31 -6.95
N ALA A 5 15.04 20.33 -7.12
CA ALA A 5 14.12 20.33 -5.98
C ALA A 5 14.52 19.19 -5.02
N PRO A 6 14.37 19.36 -3.69
CA PRO A 6 14.63 18.29 -2.75
C PRO A 6 13.81 17.06 -3.18
N ASN A 7 14.49 15.95 -3.44
CA ASN A 7 13.87 14.69 -3.84
C ASN A 7 13.03 14.21 -2.65
N THR A 8 11.70 14.40 -2.72
CA THR A 8 10.81 14.05 -1.60
C THR A 8 10.76 12.54 -1.42
N LEU A 9 10.30 12.05 -0.26
CA LEU A 9 10.12 10.60 -0.07
C LEU A 9 9.13 10.03 -1.11
N VAL A 10 8.10 10.79 -1.47
CA VAL A 10 7.16 10.45 -2.54
C VAL A 10 7.89 10.26 -3.87
N ASP A 11 8.73 11.22 -4.26
CA ASP A 11 9.48 11.16 -5.53
C ASP A 11 10.43 9.96 -5.55
N ARG A 12 11.13 9.70 -4.44
CA ARG A 12 12.00 8.53 -4.30
C ARG A 12 11.25 7.23 -4.51
N VAL A 13 10.12 7.04 -3.82
CA VAL A 13 9.30 5.83 -3.93
C VAL A 13 8.74 5.65 -5.34
N LEU A 14 8.25 6.73 -5.97
CA LEU A 14 7.64 6.65 -7.30
C LEU A 14 8.65 6.39 -8.43
N GLN A 15 9.89 6.87 -8.26
CA GLN A 15 11.00 6.71 -9.22
C GLN A 15 11.77 5.40 -9.05
N ASP A 16 11.57 4.70 -7.93
CA ASP A 16 12.20 3.40 -7.69
C ASP A 16 11.70 2.36 -8.72
N PRO A 17 12.58 1.74 -9.53
CA PRO A 17 12.19 0.69 -10.46
C PRO A 17 11.57 -0.53 -9.76
N ASP A 18 11.96 -0.81 -8.51
CA ASP A 18 11.39 -1.90 -7.72
C ASP A 18 9.96 -1.62 -7.26
N ASN A 19 9.41 -0.43 -7.56
CA ASN A 19 8.03 -0.02 -7.31
C ASN A 19 7.23 0.14 -8.62
N ASP A 20 7.71 -0.41 -9.74
CA ASP A 20 6.98 -0.45 -11.01
C ASP A 20 6.22 -1.77 -11.19
N LEU A 21 4.90 -1.74 -11.01
CA LEU A 21 4.05 -2.94 -11.12
C LEU A 21 4.11 -3.56 -12.52
N ILE A 22 4.29 -2.75 -13.57
CA ILE A 22 4.36 -3.26 -14.94
C ILE A 22 5.59 -4.15 -15.10
N GLN A 23 6.74 -3.71 -14.59
CA GLN A 23 7.98 -4.51 -14.65
C GLN A 23 7.86 -5.79 -13.82
N MET A 24 7.23 -5.72 -12.64
CA MET A 24 6.96 -6.90 -11.82
C MET A 24 6.11 -7.93 -12.54
N VAL A 25 5.06 -7.47 -13.23
CA VAL A 25 4.19 -8.35 -14.02
C VAL A 25 4.94 -8.96 -15.21
N CYS A 26 5.77 -8.19 -15.92
CA CYS A 26 6.60 -8.75 -16.99
C CYS A 26 7.54 -9.83 -16.45
N ALA A 27 8.18 -9.60 -15.31
CA ALA A 27 9.04 -10.60 -14.67
C ALA A 27 8.26 -11.85 -14.22
N PHE A 28 7.04 -11.67 -13.69
CA PHE A 28 6.15 -12.77 -13.33
C PHE A 28 5.82 -13.66 -14.54
N GLN A 29 5.53 -13.04 -15.69
CA GLN A 29 5.17 -13.76 -16.91
C GLN A 29 6.31 -14.60 -17.48
N GLU A 30 7.57 -14.29 -17.18
CA GLU A 30 8.72 -15.11 -17.55
C GLU A 30 8.78 -16.43 -16.76
N THR A 31 8.15 -16.49 -15.57
CA THR A 31 8.17 -17.65 -14.65
C THR A 31 6.83 -17.82 -13.89
N PRO A 32 5.71 -18.13 -14.58
CA PRO A 32 4.36 -18.13 -14.00
C PRO A 32 4.05 -19.40 -13.16
N ASP A 33 4.93 -19.76 -12.24
CA ASP A 33 4.93 -21.06 -11.57
C ASP A 33 4.24 -21.05 -10.19
N ALA A 34 3.93 -19.86 -9.63
CA ALA A 34 3.36 -19.69 -8.29
C ALA A 34 2.62 -18.35 -8.12
N VAL A 35 1.91 -18.17 -6.99
CA VAL A 35 1.36 -16.86 -6.59
C VAL A 35 2.49 -15.97 -6.05
N TRP A 36 2.62 -14.75 -6.55
CA TRP A 36 3.55 -13.75 -6.01
C TRP A 36 2.80 -12.84 -5.04
N HIS A 37 3.27 -12.83 -3.80
CA HIS A 37 2.86 -11.88 -2.77
C HIS A 37 3.88 -10.76 -2.74
N ILE A 38 3.47 -9.56 -3.14
CA ILE A 38 4.35 -8.41 -3.26
C ILE A 38 3.99 -7.43 -2.16
N ASP A 39 4.94 -7.24 -1.27
CA ASP A 39 4.90 -6.25 -0.22
C ASP A 39 6.00 -5.22 -0.48
N ARG A 40 5.62 -3.95 -0.61
CA ARG A 40 6.54 -2.83 -0.84
C ARG A 40 6.42 -1.79 0.24
N HIS A 41 7.41 -1.79 1.10
CA HIS A 41 7.59 -0.79 2.13
C HIS A 41 8.14 0.50 1.52
N VAL A 42 7.61 1.65 1.96
CA VAL A 42 8.05 2.98 1.48
C VAL A 42 9.39 3.42 2.06
N LEU A 43 9.88 2.68 3.05
CA LEU A 43 11.15 2.83 3.75
C LEU A 43 11.73 1.45 4.03
N ASP A 44 13.04 1.37 4.25
CA ASP A 44 13.66 0.12 4.70
C ASP A 44 13.16 -0.23 6.12
N PRO A 45 12.55 -1.41 6.34
CA PRO A 45 12.02 -1.80 7.65
C PRO A 45 13.11 -2.01 8.71
N THR A 46 14.38 -2.07 8.32
CA THR A 46 15.54 -2.21 9.23
C THR A 46 16.08 -0.87 9.72
N GLU A 47 15.67 0.24 9.09
CA GLU A 47 16.07 1.58 9.52
C GLU A 47 15.26 2.00 10.77
N PRO A 48 15.91 2.67 11.74
CA PRO A 48 15.20 3.17 12.92
C PRO A 48 14.14 4.21 12.51
N VAL A 49 12.93 4.05 13.03
CA VAL A 49 11.83 4.98 12.77
C VAL A 49 12.19 6.36 13.30
N ILE A 50 12.17 7.35 12.42
CA ILE A 50 12.28 8.76 12.83
C ILE A 50 10.92 9.16 13.40
N VAL A 51 10.87 9.35 14.72
CA VAL A 51 9.69 9.80 15.48
C VAL A 51 9.49 11.31 15.26
N ASP A 52 9.27 11.71 14.01
CA ASP A 52 8.92 13.08 13.61
C ASP A 52 7.56 13.06 12.89
N PRO A 53 6.54 13.79 13.36
CA PRO A 53 5.21 13.77 12.76
C PRO A 53 5.20 14.11 11.27
N ALA A 54 6.06 15.02 10.82
CA ALA A 54 6.14 15.37 9.40
C ALA A 54 6.76 14.24 8.57
N PHE A 55 7.80 13.58 9.07
CA PHE A 55 8.36 12.38 8.46
C PHE A 55 7.35 11.23 8.36
N LEU A 56 6.67 10.90 9.47
CA LEU A 56 5.65 9.84 9.50
C LEU A 56 4.54 10.11 8.49
N LEU A 57 4.06 11.35 8.41
CA LEU A 57 3.06 11.76 7.44
C LEU A 57 3.58 11.67 6.00
N SER A 58 4.85 12.01 5.77
CA SER A 58 5.48 11.90 4.45
C SER A 58 5.59 10.45 3.96
N ALA A 59 5.79 9.49 4.86
CA ALA A 59 5.79 8.06 4.55
C ALA A 59 4.39 7.58 4.17
N CYS A 60 3.36 8.01 4.91
CA CYS A 60 1.96 7.73 4.56
C CYS A 60 1.61 8.32 3.18
N ALA A 61 2.07 9.54 2.88
CA ALA A 61 1.87 10.17 1.57
C ALA A 61 2.59 9.43 0.43
N ALA A 62 3.78 8.88 0.70
CA ALA A 62 4.52 8.06 -0.26
C ALA A 62 3.80 6.73 -0.53
N GLY A 63 3.28 6.07 0.51
CA GLY A 63 2.51 4.83 0.39
C GLY A 63 1.22 5.04 -0.39
N LEU A 64 0.54 6.16 -0.13
CA LEU A 64 -0.68 6.51 -0.85
C LEU A 64 -0.40 6.82 -2.33
N SER A 65 0.71 7.49 -2.62
CA SER A 65 1.15 7.74 -4.00
C SER A 65 1.49 6.44 -4.73
N LEU A 66 2.14 5.49 -4.06
CA LEU A 66 2.42 4.16 -4.61
C LEU A 66 1.14 3.38 -4.87
N LEU A 67 0.20 3.37 -3.92
CA LEU A 67 -1.12 2.76 -4.08
C LEU A 67 -1.84 3.29 -5.33
N ARG A 68 -1.85 4.61 -5.52
CA ARG A 68 -2.46 5.26 -6.70
C ARG A 68 -1.75 4.85 -8.00
N LYS A 69 -0.41 4.85 -8.02
CA LYS A 69 0.41 4.40 -9.15
C LYS A 69 0.05 2.96 -9.53
N TRP A 70 0.09 2.03 -8.58
CA TRP A 70 -0.22 0.62 -8.81
C TRP A 70 -1.67 0.38 -9.22
N SER A 71 -2.61 1.11 -8.65
CA SER A 71 -4.02 1.02 -9.06
C SER A 71 -4.22 1.44 -10.51
N SER A 72 -3.54 2.51 -10.94
CA SER A 72 -3.55 2.96 -12.34
C SER A 72 -2.85 1.97 -13.27
N GLN A 73 -1.71 1.41 -12.85
CA GLN A 73 -0.98 0.41 -13.64
C GLN A 73 -1.79 -0.89 -13.76
N ARG A 74 -2.40 -1.36 -12.68
CA ARG A 74 -3.29 -2.53 -12.68
C ARG A 74 -4.44 -2.37 -13.67
N ALA A 75 -5.04 -1.19 -13.77
CA ALA A 75 -6.14 -0.93 -14.69
C ALA A 75 -5.73 -1.09 -16.17
N VAL A 76 -4.45 -0.86 -16.52
CA VAL A 76 -3.94 -1.04 -17.89
C VAL A 76 -3.34 -2.42 -18.14
N LEU A 77 -3.06 -3.18 -17.09
CA LEU A 77 -2.55 -4.56 -17.13
C LEU A 77 -3.67 -5.60 -17.31
N ALA A 78 -4.85 -5.15 -17.74
CA ALA A 78 -5.97 -6.04 -18.04
C ALA A 78 -5.62 -6.97 -19.21
N ASP A 79 -5.73 -8.26 -18.93
CA ASP A 79 -5.74 -9.38 -19.89
C ASP A 79 -4.38 -9.90 -20.39
N GLN A 80 -4.03 -11.11 -19.91
CA GLN A 80 -2.97 -12.02 -20.40
C GLN A 80 -2.91 -13.33 -19.58
N GLY A 81 -4.06 -13.87 -19.15
CA GLY A 81 -4.09 -15.09 -18.32
C GLY A 81 -3.44 -14.94 -16.93
N ILE A 82 -3.27 -13.69 -16.49
CA ILE A 82 -2.80 -13.32 -15.15
C ILE A 82 -3.92 -12.60 -14.40
N VAL A 83 -4.02 -12.85 -13.10
CA VAL A 83 -4.92 -12.16 -12.20
C VAL A 83 -4.09 -11.35 -11.22
N ILE A 84 -4.42 -10.06 -11.12
CA ILE A 84 -3.78 -9.12 -10.21
C ILE A 84 -4.83 -8.66 -9.20
N SER A 85 -4.57 -8.88 -7.90
CA SER A 85 -5.47 -8.42 -6.84
C SER A 85 -5.57 -6.90 -6.83
N GLU A 86 -6.60 -6.36 -6.17
CA GLU A 86 -6.56 -4.95 -5.82
C GLU A 86 -5.35 -4.68 -4.91
N PRO A 87 -4.62 -3.57 -5.10
CA PRO A 87 -3.60 -3.16 -4.15
C PRO A 87 -4.24 -2.51 -2.92
N TYR A 88 -3.60 -2.70 -1.76
CA TYR A 88 -3.98 -2.06 -0.51
C TYR A 88 -2.76 -1.40 0.12
N LEU A 89 -2.90 -0.18 0.62
CA LEU A 89 -1.94 0.44 1.51
C LEU A 89 -2.28 0.01 2.94
N ILE A 90 -1.26 -0.49 3.66
CA ILE A 90 -1.33 -0.94 5.04
C ILE A 90 -0.58 0.09 5.90
N ILE A 91 -1.25 0.57 6.95
CA ILE A 91 -0.66 1.45 7.94
C ILE A 91 -0.99 0.90 9.34
N ASP A 92 0.03 0.37 10.00
CA ASP A 92 -0.12 -0.20 11.34
C ASP A 92 -0.45 0.86 12.40
N ASP A 93 -1.24 0.49 13.40
CA ASP A 93 -1.57 1.36 14.52
C ASP A 93 -0.31 1.82 15.26
N GLU A 94 0.72 0.97 15.33
CA GLU A 94 2.03 1.28 15.91
C GLU A 94 2.75 2.40 15.15
N TRP A 95 2.62 2.44 13.81
CA TRP A 95 3.21 3.51 13.00
C TRP A 95 2.53 4.85 13.30
N LEU A 96 1.20 4.82 13.41
CA LEU A 96 0.40 5.99 13.75
C LEU A 96 0.66 6.47 15.19
N ALA A 97 1.02 5.56 16.08
CA ALA A 97 1.46 5.85 17.45
C ALA A 97 2.94 6.27 17.55
N ALA A 98 3.67 6.26 16.43
CA ALA A 98 5.10 6.58 16.36
C ALA A 98 5.98 5.66 17.21
N GLU A 99 5.61 4.38 17.30
CA GLU A 99 6.38 3.39 18.05
C GLU A 99 7.74 3.12 17.36
N PRO A 100 8.86 3.02 18.12
CA PRO A 100 10.21 2.93 17.55
C PRO A 100 10.49 1.74 16.61
N LYS A 101 9.66 0.69 16.68
CA LYS A 101 9.79 -0.55 15.89
C LYS A 101 8.59 -0.76 14.97
N ALA A 102 7.75 0.25 14.80
CA ALA A 102 6.59 0.14 13.94
C ALA A 102 7.03 -0.15 12.50
N PRO A 103 6.39 -1.13 11.82
CA PRO A 103 6.64 -1.34 10.40
C PRO A 103 6.22 -0.07 9.62
N PRO A 104 7.01 0.35 8.61
CA PRO A 104 6.62 1.48 7.79
C PRO A 104 5.41 1.15 6.90
N PRO A 105 4.67 2.18 6.45
CA PRO A 105 3.56 2.01 5.53
C PRO A 105 4.01 1.25 4.29
N HIS A 106 3.21 0.29 3.85
CA HIS A 106 3.56 -0.55 2.73
C HIS A 106 2.34 -0.85 1.85
N VAL A 107 2.59 -1.05 0.56
CA VAL A 107 1.56 -1.42 -0.40
C VAL A 107 1.69 -2.89 -0.72
N TYR A 108 0.59 -3.61 -0.57
CA TYR A 108 0.49 -5.03 -0.81
C TYR A 108 -0.33 -5.32 -2.06
N ILE A 109 0.12 -6.29 -2.88
CA ILE A 109 -0.60 -6.80 -4.04
C ILE A 109 -0.23 -8.27 -4.30
N CYS A 110 -1.18 -9.05 -4.84
CA CYS A 110 -0.94 -10.42 -5.30
C CYS A 110 -1.02 -10.51 -6.82
N ILE A 111 -0.16 -11.35 -7.40
CA ILE A 111 -0.19 -11.73 -8.82
C ILE A 111 -0.25 -13.25 -8.90
N THR A 112 -1.16 -13.79 -9.72
CA THR A 112 -1.26 -15.23 -9.99
C THR A 112 -1.49 -15.50 -11.48
N ALA A 113 -1.18 -16.72 -11.91
CA ALA A 113 -1.55 -17.23 -13.22
C ALA A 113 -2.93 -17.92 -13.15
N GLY A 114 -3.71 -17.84 -14.24
CA GLY A 114 -5.02 -18.49 -14.37
C GLY A 114 -6.21 -17.58 -14.03
N GLU A 115 -7.41 -18.17 -13.94
CA GLU A 115 -8.68 -17.46 -13.70
C GLU A 115 -9.07 -17.38 -12.21
N GLU A 116 -8.17 -17.76 -11.30
CA GLU A 116 -8.48 -17.80 -9.87
C GLU A 116 -8.66 -16.39 -9.31
N GLU A 117 -9.84 -16.13 -8.73
CA GLU A 117 -10.14 -14.85 -8.13
C GLU A 117 -9.30 -14.66 -6.85
N LEU A 118 -8.31 -13.77 -6.91
CA LEU A 118 -7.52 -13.38 -5.74
C LEU A 118 -8.36 -12.52 -4.80
N SER A 119 -9.04 -13.16 -3.85
CA SER A 119 -9.62 -12.47 -2.71
C SER A 119 -8.61 -12.47 -1.56
N VAL A 120 -7.98 -11.32 -1.32
CA VAL A 120 -7.23 -11.10 -0.08
C VAL A 120 -8.27 -10.73 0.97
N GLY A 121 -8.84 -11.75 1.60
CA GLY A 121 -9.92 -11.62 2.58
C GLY A 121 -9.42 -10.96 3.86
N HIS A 122 -9.46 -9.63 3.90
CA HIS A 122 -9.31 -8.89 5.15
C HIS A 122 -10.71 -8.51 5.67
N GLU A 123 -11.16 -9.18 6.73
CA GLU A 123 -12.43 -8.86 7.36
C GLU A 123 -12.32 -7.52 8.12
N PRO A 124 -13.18 -6.53 7.81
CA PRO A 124 -13.17 -5.27 8.54
C PRO A 124 -13.46 -5.48 10.02
N ASP A 125 -12.70 -4.80 10.87
CA ASP A 125 -12.98 -4.76 12.30
C ASP A 125 -14.19 -3.87 12.57
N HIS A 126 -15.35 -4.49 12.71
CA HIS A 126 -16.60 -3.82 13.07
C HIS A 126 -16.72 -3.50 14.56
N ARG A 127 -15.78 -3.97 15.41
CA ARG A 127 -15.92 -3.93 16.87
C ARG A 127 -15.59 -2.57 17.47
N ASN A 128 -14.98 -1.66 16.72
CA ASN A 128 -14.64 -0.34 17.21
C ASN A 128 -14.98 0.77 16.20
N LYS A 129 -15.71 1.80 16.64
CA LYS A 129 -15.90 3.07 15.92
C LYS A 129 -14.63 3.92 15.98
N LEU A 130 -13.48 3.34 15.62
CA LEU A 130 -12.23 4.08 15.58
C LEU A 130 -12.29 5.08 14.43
N VAL A 131 -11.85 6.29 14.72
CA VAL A 131 -11.76 7.37 13.75
C VAL A 131 -10.38 7.27 13.13
N PHE A 132 -10.33 7.20 11.79
CA PHE A 132 -9.06 7.20 11.08
C PHE A 132 -8.26 8.48 11.42
N PRO A 133 -6.95 8.40 11.74
CA PRO A 133 -6.20 9.56 12.21
C PRO A 133 -6.29 10.74 11.25
N ALA A 134 -6.71 11.90 11.77
CA ALA A 134 -7.00 13.09 10.96
C ALA A 134 -5.86 13.52 10.03
N PRO A 135 -4.58 13.56 10.46
CA PRO A 135 -3.48 13.96 9.56
C PRO A 135 -3.34 13.06 8.33
N VAL A 136 -3.58 11.76 8.48
CA VAL A 136 -3.52 10.81 7.36
C VAL A 136 -4.81 10.87 6.54
N ALA A 137 -5.96 11.08 7.19
CA ALA A 137 -7.24 11.27 6.52
C ALA A 137 -7.22 12.48 5.55
N GLU A 138 -6.49 13.54 5.88
CA GLU A 138 -6.31 14.73 5.01
C GLU A 138 -5.52 14.44 3.72
N LEU A 139 -4.76 13.34 3.66
CA LEU A 139 -4.07 12.91 2.43
C LEU A 139 -5.02 12.22 1.43
N LEU A 140 -6.15 11.71 1.92
CA LEU A 140 -7.12 10.98 1.13
C LEU A 140 -7.92 11.93 0.24
N THR A 141 -8.32 11.42 -0.92
CA THR A 141 -9.28 12.07 -1.80
C THR A 141 -10.61 11.32 -1.73
N GLU A 142 -11.59 11.77 -2.51
CA GLU A 142 -12.86 11.06 -2.64
C GLU A 142 -12.73 9.68 -3.31
N ASN A 143 -11.57 9.34 -3.88
CA ASN A 143 -11.35 8.08 -4.58
C ASN A 143 -10.89 6.94 -3.65
N GLU A 144 -10.53 7.21 -2.41
CA GLU A 144 -10.09 6.19 -1.47
C GLU A 144 -11.22 5.73 -0.53
N THR A 145 -11.15 4.46 -0.14
CA THR A 145 -11.88 3.92 1.03
C THR A 145 -10.87 3.36 2.00
N PHE A 146 -11.21 3.41 3.29
CA PHE A 146 -10.39 2.84 4.33
C PHE A 146 -11.25 2.06 5.32
N TYR A 147 -10.64 1.06 5.93
CA TYR A 147 -11.22 0.30 7.03
C TYR A 147 -10.11 -0.22 7.91
N ARG A 148 -10.41 -0.40 9.20
CA ARG A 148 -9.48 -1.00 10.14
C ARG A 148 -9.61 -2.51 10.10
N ILE A 149 -8.51 -3.21 10.32
CA ILE A 149 -8.44 -4.65 10.58
C ILE A 149 -7.88 -4.87 11.99
N SER A 150 -8.35 -5.91 12.68
CA SER A 150 -7.81 -6.29 13.99
C SER A 150 -6.44 -6.96 13.84
N GLY A 151 -5.61 -6.90 14.89
CA GLY A 151 -4.45 -7.77 15.00
C GLY A 151 -4.85 -9.25 14.99
N VAL A 152 -3.87 -10.13 14.76
CA VAL A 152 -4.12 -11.58 14.66
C VAL A 152 -4.62 -12.14 16.00
N PHE A 153 -4.20 -11.53 17.10
CA PHE A 153 -4.62 -11.87 18.46
C PHE A 153 -5.40 -10.73 19.14
N GLU A 154 -6.18 -11.05 20.18
CA GLU A 154 -7.19 -10.16 20.80
C GLU A 154 -6.60 -8.87 21.42
N ASP A 155 -5.29 -8.86 21.71
CA ASP A 155 -4.56 -7.73 22.29
C ASP A 155 -3.50 -7.12 21.35
N GLU A 156 -3.43 -7.58 20.09
CA GLU A 156 -2.44 -7.07 19.15
C GLU A 156 -2.90 -5.80 18.44
N PRO A 157 -1.95 -4.87 18.17
CA PRO A 157 -2.23 -3.69 17.37
C PRO A 157 -2.79 -4.11 16.00
N GLY A 158 -3.77 -3.35 15.53
CA GLY A 158 -4.37 -3.55 14.22
C GLY A 158 -3.65 -2.73 13.16
N ALA A 159 -4.23 -2.73 11.97
CA ALA A 159 -3.78 -1.88 10.88
C ALA A 159 -4.96 -1.24 10.17
N TRP A 160 -4.68 -0.17 9.44
CA TRP A 160 -5.61 0.47 8.53
C TRP A 160 -5.30 0.05 7.11
N LEU A 161 -6.31 -0.46 6.42
CA LEU A 161 -6.26 -0.78 5.00
C LEU A 161 -6.90 0.36 4.21
N ILE A 162 -6.17 0.89 3.24
CA ILE A 162 -6.65 1.92 2.30
C ILE A 162 -6.62 1.33 0.89
N LYS A 163 -7.69 1.52 0.14
CA LYS A 163 -7.82 1.09 -1.26
C LYS A 163 -8.49 2.13 -2.12
N ILE A 164 -8.27 2.06 -3.43
CA ILE A 164 -9.00 2.87 -4.40
C ILE A 164 -10.42 2.28 -4.57
N LYS A 165 -11.43 3.15 -4.56
CA LYS A 165 -12.82 2.80 -4.86
C LYS A 165 -12.89 2.19 -6.25
N LYS A 166 -13.57 1.05 -6.39
CA LYS A 166 -13.96 0.56 -7.71
C LYS A 166 -14.76 1.66 -8.41
N ALA A 167 -14.37 2.02 -9.62
CA ALA A 167 -15.21 2.86 -10.46
C ALA A 167 -16.60 2.20 -10.57
N PRO A 168 -17.71 2.96 -10.50
CA PRO A 168 -19.02 2.40 -10.75
C PRO A 168 -19.02 1.77 -12.13
N VAL A 169 -19.40 0.50 -12.22
CA VAL A 169 -19.62 -0.17 -13.50
C VAL A 169 -20.84 0.50 -14.12
N SER A 170 -20.60 1.29 -15.18
CA SER A 170 -21.64 1.95 -15.98
C SER A 170 -22.40 0.96 -16.86
#